data_AF-A0A7V2AP32-F1
#
_entry.id   AF-A0A7V2AP32-F1
#
_cell.length_a   1.000
_cell.length_b   1.000
_cell.length_c   1.000
_cell.angle_alpha   90.00
_cell.angle_beta   90.00
_cell.angle_gamma   90.00
#
_symmetry.space_group_name_H-M   'P 1'
#
loop_
_entity.id
_entity.type
_entity.pdbx_description
1 polymer ?
#
loop_
_entity_poly.entity_id
_entity_poly.type
_entity_poly.pdbx_seq_one_letter_code
_entity_poly.pdbx_strand_id
1 'polypeptide(L)'
;MFRQIRFQTGETRDIINEMKKGNIPCMDVDDEDELNWFIDELSKHGIYRVDGLPYDKNARDRIKEPEFEYRIGFYTQPVKVEEINKEQLMYIDFYFEPFIEEDYDPIFGD
;
A
#
# COMPACT_ATOMS: atom_id res chain seq x y z
N MET A 1 -15.68 -13.67 8.21
CA MET A 1 -14.33 -13.07 8.06
C MET A 1 -13.98 -13.13 6.58
N PHE A 2 -14.23 -12.05 5.83
CA PHE A 2 -13.74 -11.96 4.45
C PHE A 2 -12.24 -11.72 4.55
N ARG A 3 -11.42 -12.75 4.35
CA ARG A 3 -9.98 -12.56 4.13
C ARG A 3 -9.85 -11.83 2.80
N GLN A 4 -9.60 -10.52 2.83
CA GLN A 4 -9.13 -9.82 1.64
C GLN A 4 -7.77 -10.45 1.28
N ILE A 5 -7.58 -10.76 -0.01
CA ILE A 5 -6.29 -11.22 -0.51
C ILE A 5 -5.34 -10.03 -0.41
N ARG A 6 -4.25 -10.20 0.32
CA ARG A 6 -3.16 -9.23 0.37
C ARG A 6 -2.00 -9.76 -0.45
N PHE A 7 -1.57 -8.96 -1.41
CA PHE A 7 -0.47 -9.26 -2.29
C PHE A 7 0.86 -8.95 -1.61
N GLN A 8 1.91 -9.65 -2.03
CA GLN A 8 3.28 -9.40 -1.60
C GLN A 8 4.06 -8.61 -2.67
N THR A 9 5.23 -8.07 -2.32
CA THR A 9 6.10 -7.32 -3.25
C THR A 9 6.46 -8.06 -4.54
N GLY A 10 6.52 -9.40 -4.50
CA GLY A 10 6.79 -10.24 -5.67
C GLY A 10 5.63 -10.39 -6.67
N GLU A 11 4.42 -9.93 -6.32
CA GLU A 11 3.20 -10.13 -7.12
C GLU A 11 2.82 -8.88 -7.94
N THR A 12 3.82 -8.08 -8.34
CA THR A 12 3.64 -6.78 -9.02
C THR A 12 2.71 -6.86 -10.23
N ARG A 13 2.80 -7.92 -11.03
CA ARG A 13 1.95 -8.08 -12.23
C ARG A 13 0.47 -8.27 -11.89
N ASP A 14 0.18 -9.01 -10.83
CA ASP A 14 -1.19 -9.27 -10.41
C ASP A 14 -1.81 -8.02 -9.79
N ILE A 15 -1.04 -7.28 -8.99
CA ILE A 15 -1.43 -5.95 -8.47
C ILE A 15 -1.78 -4.99 -9.61
N ILE A 16 -0.93 -4.91 -10.65
CA ILE A 16 -1.19 -4.06 -11.82
C ILE A 16 -2.46 -4.48 -12.56
N ASN A 17 -2.69 -5.79 -12.71
CA ASN A 17 -3.90 -6.30 -13.36
C ASN A 17 -5.16 -5.95 -12.55
N GLU A 18 -5.11 -6.03 -11.23
CA GLU A 18 -6.23 -5.64 -10.37
C GLU A 18 -6.52 -4.14 -10.42
N MET A 19 -5.47 -3.30 -10.37
CA MET A 19 -5.63 -1.85 -10.54
C MET A 19 -6.30 -1.50 -11.88
N LYS A 20 -5.89 -2.14 -12.98
CA LYS A 20 -6.45 -1.90 -14.31
C LYS A 20 -7.90 -2.37 -14.47
N LYS A 21 -8.37 -3.29 -13.62
CA LYS A 21 -9.79 -3.68 -13.55
C LYS A 21 -10.64 -2.70 -12.75
N GLY A 22 -10.01 -1.69 -12.11
CA GLY A 22 -10.67 -0.74 -11.21
C GLY A 22 -10.78 -1.24 -9.77
N ASN A 23 -10.09 -2.33 -9.42
CA ASN A 23 -10.02 -2.81 -8.04
C ASN A 23 -8.91 -2.08 -7.28
N ILE A 24 -9.02 -2.07 -5.95
CA ILE A 24 -7.99 -1.54 -5.04
C ILE A 24 -7.30 -2.74 -4.39
N PRO A 25 -6.19 -3.24 -4.96
CA PRO A 25 -5.42 -4.31 -4.34
C PRO A 25 -4.90 -3.87 -2.97
N CYS A 26 -4.88 -4.84 -2.05
CA CYS A 26 -4.26 -4.70 -0.74
C CYS A 26 -2.89 -5.32 -0.78
N MET A 27 -1.90 -4.70 -0.18
CA MET A 27 -0.52 -5.15 -0.21
C MET A 27 0.11 -5.07 1.18
N ASP A 28 0.76 -6.14 1.60
CA ASP A 28 1.60 -6.13 2.78
C ASP A 28 3.01 -5.65 2.39
N VAL A 29 3.59 -4.79 3.23
CA VAL A 29 4.99 -4.32 3.15
C VAL A 29 5.59 -4.34 4.55
N ASP A 30 6.86 -4.67 4.65
CA ASP A 30 7.58 -4.76 5.92
C ASP A 30 7.92 -3.36 6.45
N ASP A 31 8.39 -2.46 5.58
CA ASP A 31 8.85 -1.13 5.94
C ASP A 31 8.74 -0.09 4.80
N GLU A 32 9.15 1.15 5.10
CA GLU A 32 9.13 2.23 4.11
C GLU A 32 10.14 2.00 2.97
N ASP A 33 11.25 1.28 3.21
CA ASP A 33 12.25 1.01 2.19
C ASP A 33 11.72 0.00 1.16
N GLU A 34 11.03 -1.06 1.63
CA GLU A 34 10.34 -2.02 0.77
C GLU A 34 9.23 -1.36 -0.04
N LEU A 35 8.44 -0.49 0.60
CA LEU A 35 7.43 0.30 -0.12
C LEU A 35 8.06 1.14 -1.23
N ASN A 36 9.14 1.87 -0.93
CA ASN A 36 9.80 2.72 -1.91
C ASN A 36 10.38 1.90 -3.06
N TRP A 37 10.96 0.73 -2.76
CA TRP A 37 11.40 -0.23 -3.77
C TRP A 37 10.24 -0.69 -4.65
N PHE A 38 9.09 -1.00 -4.07
CA PHE A 38 7.91 -1.43 -4.83
C PHE A 38 7.34 -0.33 -5.73
N ILE A 39 7.31 0.92 -5.25
CA ILE A 39 6.91 2.08 -6.05
C ILE A 39 7.85 2.27 -7.26
N ASP A 40 9.17 2.12 -7.05
CA ASP A 40 10.13 2.13 -8.15
C ASP A 40 9.88 0.99 -9.14
N GLU A 41 9.60 -0.21 -8.63
CA GLU A 41 9.29 -1.36 -9.48
C GLU A 41 8.03 -1.11 -10.33
N LEU A 42 6.94 -0.60 -9.74
CA LEU A 42 5.74 -0.20 -10.48
C LEU A 42 6.05 0.79 -11.62
N SER A 43 6.97 1.73 -11.38
CA SER A 43 7.37 2.72 -12.39
C SER A 43 8.02 2.08 -13.62
N LYS A 44 8.75 0.98 -13.45
CA LYS A 44 9.33 0.19 -14.56
C LYS A 44 8.26 -0.50 -15.40
N HIS A 45 7.07 -0.74 -14.83
CA HIS A 45 5.89 -1.27 -15.52
C HIS A 45 4.93 -0.16 -16.01
N GLY A 46 5.35 1.11 -15.98
CA GLY A 46 4.56 2.24 -16.47
C GLY A 46 3.46 2.71 -15.52
N ILE A 47 3.54 2.34 -14.23
CA ILE A 47 2.62 2.79 -13.18
C ILE A 47 3.39 3.70 -12.23
N TYR A 48 2.99 4.96 -12.19
CA TYR A 48 3.71 6.01 -11.48
C TYR A 48 2.89 6.53 -10.31
N ARG A 49 3.53 6.74 -9.15
CA ARG A 49 2.90 7.45 -8.04
C ARG A 49 2.55 8.88 -8.50
N VAL A 50 1.36 9.36 -8.16
CA VAL A 50 0.97 10.75 -8.46
C VAL A 50 1.78 11.72 -7.59
N ASP A 51 2.47 12.65 -8.24
CA ASP A 51 3.30 13.63 -7.54
C ASP A 51 2.42 14.68 -6.84
N GLY A 52 2.76 15.00 -5.58
CA GLY A 52 2.01 15.94 -4.74
C GLY A 52 0.68 15.43 -4.18
N LEU A 53 0.26 14.19 -4.47
CA LEU A 53 -0.92 13.58 -3.84
C LEU A 53 -0.54 12.99 -2.47
N PRO A 54 -1.11 13.48 -1.36
CA PRO A 54 -0.80 12.94 -0.03
C PRO A 54 -1.34 11.52 0.15
N TYR A 55 -0.67 10.75 1.01
CA TYR A 55 -1.11 9.40 1.38
C TYR A 55 -2.39 9.48 2.22
N ASP A 56 -3.40 8.68 1.85
CA ASP A 56 -4.67 8.67 2.55
C ASP A 56 -4.67 7.63 3.68
N LYS A 57 -4.37 8.10 4.89
CA LYS A 57 -4.40 7.30 6.12
C LYS A 57 -5.81 7.00 6.65
N ASN A 58 -6.84 7.62 6.06
CA ASN A 58 -8.24 7.47 6.51
C ASN A 58 -9.08 6.65 5.53
N ALA A 59 -8.47 6.06 4.49
CA ALA A 59 -9.19 5.27 3.50
C ALA A 59 -9.81 3.99 4.07
N ARG A 60 -9.31 3.50 5.21
CA ARG A 60 -9.81 2.34 5.96
C ARG A 60 -10.01 2.67 7.44
N ASP A 61 -10.82 1.86 8.10
CA ASP A 61 -11.07 1.97 9.54
C ASP A 61 -9.95 1.26 10.32
N ARG A 62 -8.99 2.04 10.82
CA ARG A 62 -7.81 1.53 11.56
C ARG A 62 -8.15 0.85 12.88
N ILE A 63 -9.38 1.00 13.40
CA ILE A 63 -9.83 0.22 14.56
C ILE A 63 -10.15 -1.22 14.13
N LYS A 64 -10.67 -1.40 12.90
CA LYS A 64 -10.96 -2.73 12.34
C LYS A 64 -9.74 -3.34 11.65
N GLU A 65 -8.89 -2.52 11.06
CA GLU A 65 -7.73 -2.91 10.26
C GLU A 65 -6.49 -2.16 10.80
N PRO A 66 -5.94 -2.53 11.98
CA PRO A 66 -4.85 -1.80 12.62
C PRO A 66 -3.54 -1.81 11.81
N GLU A 67 -3.37 -2.82 10.97
CA GLU A 67 -2.23 -2.99 10.06
C GLU A 67 -2.30 -2.04 8.85
N PHE A 68 -3.46 -1.43 8.57
CA PHE A 68 -3.58 -0.48 7.47
C PHE A 68 -2.82 0.81 7.80
N GLU A 69 -1.90 1.18 6.91
CA GLU A 69 -1.08 2.37 7.09
C GLU A 69 -1.53 3.52 6.18
N TYR A 70 -1.68 3.28 4.87
CA TYR A 70 -2.25 4.26 3.94
C TYR A 70 -2.63 3.71 2.57
N ARG A 71 -3.46 4.49 1.86
CA ARG A 71 -3.73 4.35 0.43
C ARG A 71 -2.87 5.32 -0.37
N ILE A 72 -2.23 4.82 -1.44
CA ILE A 72 -1.46 5.64 -2.38
C ILE A 72 -2.12 5.63 -3.76
N GLY A 73 -2.15 6.79 -4.40
CA GLY A 73 -2.67 6.98 -5.76
C GLY A 73 -1.59 6.83 -6.84
N PHE A 74 -1.94 6.12 -7.91
CA PHE A 74 -1.08 5.81 -9.04
C PHE A 74 -1.74 6.11 -10.38
N TYR A 75 -0.93 6.37 -11.39
CA TYR A 75 -1.36 6.72 -12.74
C TYR A 75 -0.52 6.02 -13.79
N THR A 76 -1.05 5.87 -15.00
CA THR A 76 -0.35 5.19 -16.11
C THR A 76 0.71 6.06 -16.81
N GLN A 77 0.96 7.26 -16.31
CA GLN A 77 1.98 8.19 -16.79
C GLN A 77 2.38 9.13 -15.64
N PRO A 78 3.58 9.73 -15.66
CA PRO A 78 3.99 10.69 -14.64
C PRO A 78 3.10 11.94 -14.70
N VAL A 79 2.43 12.25 -13.60
CA VAL A 79 1.49 13.38 -13.49
C VAL A 79 1.56 14.00 -12.09
N LYS A 80 1.30 15.31 -12.01
CA LYS A 80 1.07 16.00 -10.74
C LYS A 80 -0.40 15.96 -10.37
N VAL A 81 -0.70 16.08 -9.08
CA VAL A 81 -2.05 16.09 -8.53
C VAL A 81 -2.99 17.13 -9.19
N GLU A 82 -2.44 18.23 -9.70
CA GLU A 82 -3.19 19.29 -10.40
C GLU A 82 -3.63 18.90 -11.82
N GLU A 83 -2.97 17.91 -12.42
CA GLU A 83 -3.12 17.50 -13.81
C GLU A 83 -3.92 16.19 -13.96
N ILE A 84 -4.27 15.55 -12.85
CA ILE A 84 -4.92 14.23 -12.87
C ILE A 84 -6.41 14.32 -13.23
N ASN A 85 -6.87 13.36 -14.03
CA ASN A 85 -8.29 13.00 -14.05
C ASN A 85 -8.55 12.02 -12.91
N LYS A 86 -9.33 12.44 -11.91
CA LYS A 86 -9.65 11.59 -10.73
C LYS A 86 -10.33 10.27 -11.09
N GLU A 87 -11.01 10.18 -12.23
CA GLU A 87 -11.68 8.96 -12.70
C GLU A 87 -10.69 7.89 -13.21
N GLN A 88 -9.45 8.28 -13.52
CA GLN A 88 -8.40 7.39 -14.01
C GLN A 88 -7.36 7.04 -12.93
N LEU A 89 -7.58 7.52 -11.70
CA LEU A 89 -6.67 7.28 -10.59
C LEU A 89 -6.81 5.84 -10.10
N MET A 90 -5.70 5.12 -10.06
CA MET A 90 -5.61 3.79 -9.48
C MET A 90 -5.11 3.89 -8.05
N TYR A 91 -5.41 2.90 -7.22
CA TYR A 91 -5.04 2.92 -5.81
C TYR A 91 -4.52 1.57 -5.36
N ILE A 92 -3.63 1.61 -4.36
CA ILE A 92 -3.19 0.44 -3.61
C ILE A 92 -3.34 0.78 -2.12
N ASP A 93 -3.91 -0.15 -1.35
CA ASP A 93 -3.95 -0.08 0.11
C ASP A 93 -2.75 -0.82 0.68
N PHE A 94 -1.89 -0.11 1.42
CA PHE A 94 -0.70 -0.68 2.03
C PHE A 94 -0.94 -1.00 3.51
N TYR A 95 -0.48 -2.19 3.90
CA TYR A 95 -0.54 -2.72 5.24
C TYR A 95 0.88 -2.97 5.71
N PHE A 96 1.21 -2.48 6.89
CA PHE A 96 2.50 -2.70 7.52
C PHE A 96 2.29 -3.73 8.63
N GLU A 97 3.21 -4.69 8.76
CA GLU A 97 3.14 -5.58 9.91
C GLU A 97 3.19 -4.74 11.19
N PRO A 98 2.31 -5.01 12.16
CA PRO A 98 2.32 -4.28 13.42
C PRO A 98 3.63 -4.59 14.12
N PHE A 99 4.40 -3.56 14.46
CA PHE A 99 5.61 -3.71 15.26
C PHE A 99 5.22 -4.37 16.58
N ILE A 100 5.50 -5.66 16.72
CA ILE A 100 5.33 -6.36 17.99
C ILE A 100 6.47 -5.85 18.86
N GLU A 101 6.18 -4.93 19.78
CA GLU A 101 7.07 -4.69 20.91
C GLU A 101 7.15 -6.05 21.62
N GLU A 102 8.29 -6.74 21.52
CA GLU A 102 8.51 -7.93 22.33
C GLU A 102 8.44 -7.47 23.78
N ASP A 103 7.28 -7.66 24.42
CA ASP A 103 7.12 -7.53 25.85
C ASP A 103 8.21 -8.40 26.47
N TYR A 104 9.23 -7.75 27.01
CA TYR A 104 10.35 -8.38 27.69
C TYR A 104 9.75 -9.19 28.84
N ASP A 105 9.55 -10.50 28.64
CA ASP A 105 9.15 -11.40 29.71
C ASP A 105 10.23 -11.24 30.80
N PRO A 106 9.91 -10.73 32.00
CA PRO A 106 10.90 -10.62 33.05
C PRO A 106 11.28 -12.03 33.48
N ILE A 107 12.36 -12.55 32.89
CA ILE A 107 12.93 -13.83 33.29
C ILE A 107 13.46 -13.62 34.72
N PHE A 108 12.80 -14.31 35.66
CA PHE A 108 13.05 -14.44 37.10
C PHE A 108 12.39 -13.42 38.04
N GLY A 109 11.16 -13.77 38.45
CA GLY A 109 10.70 -13.55 39.83
C GLY A 109 10.69 -14.90 40.58
N ASP A 110 11.74 -15.14 41.37
CA ASP A 110 11.75 -15.75 42.72
C ASP A 110 13.19 -15.82 43.24
#